data_AF-A0A9D7S2J0-F1
#
_entry.id   AF-A0A9D7S2J0-F1
#
_cell.length_a   1.000
_cell.length_b   1.000
_cell.length_c   1.000
_cell.angle_alpha   90.00
_cell.angle_beta   90.00
_cell.angle_gamma   90.00
#
_symmetry.space_group_name_H-M   'P 1'
#
loop_
_entity.id
_entity.type
_entity.pdbx_description
1 polymer ?
#
loop_
_entity_poly.entity_id
_entity_poly.type
_entity_poly.pdbx_seq_one_letter_code
_entity_poly.pdbx_strand_id
1 'polypeptide(L)'
;MAAMAEDFRRAFEAQLGRQLPCDGNGVRVLEQIIEEQRLQFEAPPQKMLMGIAAVLGEILVRQFGATWISHKDGYAVRFEANSGVVPLERVARQWDKGGAGGNTLSALFETIRQRKAGANADARTQTPASQAVDAQAPQAASPAPSSRFRIAAQVPDTQMAQLIEKTRSKIAGLRQTAATGTLKRMRAENPTWVTYRDPLHEVSRQQDLLLAEGEVVWAALVMANQLLFQAGHEDCPGLLAYSTDPYFDARPHELQAIARPYLRTQSTVPEDRNCGRWRAW
;
A
#
# COMPACT_ATOMS: atom_id res chain seq x y z
N MET A 1 -27.15 12.46 -1.28
CA MET A 1 -25.69 12.17 -1.19
C MET A 1 -25.33 11.25 -0.03
N ALA A 2 -25.69 11.56 1.23
CA ALA A 2 -25.37 10.68 2.37
C ALA A 2 -25.85 9.23 2.21
N ALA A 3 -27.10 9.01 1.78
CA ALA A 3 -27.62 7.67 1.50
C ALA A 3 -26.80 6.91 0.44
N MET A 4 -26.39 7.59 -0.62
CA MET A 4 -25.56 7.01 -1.69
C MET A 4 -24.15 6.65 -1.20
N ALA A 5 -23.57 7.48 -0.32
CA ALA A 5 -22.29 7.18 0.31
C ALA A 5 -22.39 5.94 1.21
N GLU A 6 -23.49 5.81 1.95
CA GLU A 6 -23.78 4.63 2.78
C GLU A 6 -24.00 3.36 1.94
N ASP A 7 -24.79 3.45 0.87
CA ASP A 7 -25.02 2.33 -0.06
C ASP A 7 -23.71 1.87 -0.71
N PHE A 8 -22.86 2.80 -1.12
CA PHE A 8 -21.54 2.48 -1.66
C PHE A 8 -20.64 1.83 -0.61
N ARG A 9 -20.63 2.32 0.63
CA ARG A 9 -19.85 1.73 1.73
C ARG A 9 -20.31 0.31 2.05
N ARG A 10 -21.63 0.05 2.07
CA ARG A 10 -22.18 -1.30 2.26
C ARG A 10 -21.80 -2.24 1.13
N ALA A 11 -21.90 -1.77 -0.12
CA ALA A 11 -21.48 -2.57 -1.27
C ALA A 11 -19.98 -2.88 -1.22
N PHE A 12 -19.16 -1.90 -0.85
CA PHE A 12 -17.72 -2.04 -0.67
C PHE A 12 -17.38 -3.04 0.45
N GLU A 13 -18.02 -2.93 1.62
CA GLU A 13 -17.83 -3.84 2.75
C GLU A 13 -18.26 -5.27 2.40
N ALA A 14 -19.40 -5.43 1.71
CA ALA A 14 -19.86 -6.73 1.24
C ALA A 14 -18.90 -7.37 0.22
N GLN A 15 -18.24 -6.56 -0.62
CA GLN A 15 -17.32 -7.05 -1.64
C GLN A 15 -15.93 -7.37 -1.08
N LEU A 16 -15.38 -6.53 -0.20
CA LEU A 16 -13.98 -6.61 0.24
C LEU A 16 -13.82 -7.04 1.71
N GLY A 17 -14.90 -7.26 2.45
CA GLY A 17 -14.86 -7.69 3.84
C GLY A 17 -14.22 -6.69 4.79
N ARG A 18 -14.10 -5.41 4.39
CA ARG A 18 -13.51 -4.34 5.19
C ARG A 18 -14.33 -3.06 5.10
N GLN A 19 -14.40 -2.31 6.20
CA GLN A 19 -15.06 -1.02 6.24
C GLN A 19 -14.22 0.06 5.57
N LEU A 20 -14.88 0.98 4.88
CA LEU A 20 -14.24 2.15 4.29
C LEU A 20 -14.18 3.30 5.32
N PRO A 21 -12.98 3.72 5.76
CA PRO A 21 -12.85 4.77 6.78
C PRO A 21 -13.42 6.11 6.29
N CYS A 22 -13.91 6.93 7.22
CA CYS A 22 -14.39 8.29 6.94
C CYS A 22 -13.34 9.37 7.27
N ASP A 23 -12.08 9.11 6.95
CA ASP A 23 -10.92 9.96 7.27
C ASP A 23 -9.94 10.03 6.08
N GLY A 24 -8.71 10.51 6.32
CA GLY A 24 -7.66 10.57 5.30
C GLY A 24 -7.24 9.20 4.76
N ASN A 25 -7.37 8.11 5.54
CA ASN A 25 -7.13 6.76 5.03
C ASN A 25 -8.24 6.34 4.06
N GLY A 26 -9.49 6.74 4.35
CA GLY A 26 -10.61 6.58 3.44
C GLY A 26 -10.33 7.15 2.05
N VAL A 27 -9.73 8.35 1.99
CA VAL A 27 -9.34 8.99 0.72
C VAL A 27 -8.33 8.15 -0.06
N ARG A 28 -7.29 7.62 0.60
CA ARG A 28 -6.29 6.76 -0.05
C ARG A 28 -6.90 5.46 -0.59
N VAL A 29 -7.83 4.87 0.15
CA VAL A 29 -8.58 3.69 -0.31
C VAL A 29 -9.40 4.03 -1.55
N LEU A 30 -10.07 5.19 -1.59
CA LEU A 30 -10.80 5.63 -2.79
C LEU A 30 -9.87 5.81 -4.01
N GLU A 31 -8.66 6.35 -3.83
CA GLU A 31 -7.69 6.47 -4.92
C GLU A 31 -7.23 5.12 -5.45
N GLN A 32 -6.94 4.17 -4.55
CA GLN A 32 -6.58 2.82 -4.94
C GLN A 32 -7.70 2.17 -5.77
N ILE A 33 -8.96 2.31 -5.35
CA ILE A 33 -10.11 1.83 -6.12
C ILE A 33 -10.16 2.46 -7.52
N ILE A 34 -9.92 3.78 -7.63
CA ILE A 34 -9.91 4.47 -8.95
C ILE A 34 -8.82 3.90 -9.84
N GLU A 35 -7.58 3.76 -9.34
CA GLU A 35 -6.47 3.26 -10.13
C GLU A 35 -6.67 1.80 -10.56
N GLU A 36 -7.12 0.92 -9.65
CA GLU A 36 -7.41 -0.48 -9.96
C GLU A 36 -8.48 -0.63 -11.03
N GLN A 37 -9.54 0.18 -10.95
CA GLN A 37 -10.69 0.07 -11.85
C GLN A 37 -10.42 0.74 -13.19
N ARG A 38 -9.54 1.75 -13.26
CA ARG A 38 -9.11 2.34 -14.53
C ARG A 38 -8.31 1.36 -15.40
N LEU A 39 -7.63 0.38 -14.79
CA LEU A 39 -6.98 -0.70 -15.51
C LEU A 39 -8.00 -1.71 -16.08
N GLN A 40 -9.21 -1.77 -15.52
CA GLN A 40 -10.25 -2.74 -15.91
C GLN A 40 -11.24 -2.16 -16.92
N PHE A 41 -11.48 -0.85 -16.88
CA PHE A 41 -12.49 -0.18 -17.69
C PHE A 41 -11.90 1.00 -18.46
N GLU A 42 -12.18 1.04 -19.76
CA GLU A 42 -11.82 2.18 -20.62
C GLU A 42 -12.54 3.46 -20.19
N ALA A 43 -13.80 3.34 -19.74
CA ALA A 43 -14.61 4.42 -19.20
C ALA A 43 -15.24 4.03 -17.85
N PRO A 44 -15.34 4.96 -16.89
CA PRO A 44 -15.83 4.64 -15.56
C PRO A 44 -17.34 4.37 -15.55
N PRO A 45 -17.82 3.31 -14.87
CA PRO A 45 -19.25 3.14 -14.63
C PRO A 45 -19.82 4.33 -13.83
N GLN A 46 -20.84 5.01 -14.36
CA GLN A 46 -21.40 6.23 -13.74
C GLN A 46 -21.79 6.04 -12.26
N LYS A 47 -22.42 4.90 -11.93
CA LYS A 47 -22.80 4.54 -10.55
C LYS A 47 -21.60 4.48 -9.61
N MET A 48 -20.46 4.01 -10.11
CA MET A 48 -19.21 3.91 -9.35
C MET A 48 -18.62 5.30 -9.09
N LEU A 49 -18.54 6.16 -10.10
CA LEU A 49 -18.09 7.55 -9.92
C LEU A 49 -18.94 8.29 -8.89
N MET A 50 -20.27 8.16 -9.00
CA MET A 50 -21.20 8.79 -8.07
C MET A 50 -21.03 8.27 -6.64
N GLY A 51 -20.82 6.97 -6.46
CA GLY A 51 -20.56 6.36 -5.16
C GLY A 51 -19.27 6.86 -4.52
N ILE A 52 -18.16 6.85 -5.27
CA ILE A 52 -16.86 7.38 -4.79
C ILE A 52 -16.97 8.87 -4.47
N ALA A 53 -17.62 9.65 -5.33
CA ALA A 53 -17.84 11.08 -5.12
C ALA A 53 -18.70 11.35 -3.87
N ALA A 54 -19.71 10.52 -3.60
CA ALA A 54 -20.54 10.64 -2.42
C ALA A 54 -19.75 10.36 -1.13
N VAL A 55 -18.92 9.31 -1.11
CA VAL A 55 -18.04 9.02 0.03
C VAL A 55 -17.01 10.12 0.24
N LEU A 56 -16.36 10.60 -0.82
CA LEU A 56 -15.40 11.71 -0.72
C LEU A 56 -16.06 12.95 -0.11
N GLY A 57 -17.25 13.33 -0.59
CA GLY A 57 -17.98 14.45 -0.02
C GLY A 57 -18.38 14.22 1.44
N GLU A 58 -18.77 13.00 1.82
CA GLU A 58 -19.04 12.66 3.22
C GLU A 58 -17.79 12.78 4.11
N ILE A 59 -16.63 12.33 3.63
CA ILE A 59 -15.34 12.51 4.30
C ILE A 59 -15.07 14.01 4.52
N LEU A 60 -15.27 14.84 3.50
CA LEU A 60 -15.04 16.29 3.59
C LEU A 60 -16.00 16.98 4.57
N VAL A 61 -17.27 16.56 4.61
CA VAL A 61 -18.27 17.04 5.57
C VAL A 61 -17.85 16.69 7.00
N ARG A 62 -17.50 15.43 7.26
CA ARG A 62 -17.15 14.94 8.60
C ARG A 62 -15.83 15.52 9.13
N GLN A 63 -14.81 15.60 8.27
CA GLN A 63 -13.45 16.00 8.68
C GLN A 63 -13.24 17.51 8.75
N PHE A 64 -13.96 18.28 7.93
CA PHE A 64 -13.71 19.73 7.80
C PHE A 64 -14.95 20.60 8.02
N GLY A 65 -16.07 20.01 8.47
CA GLY A 65 -17.32 20.74 8.71
C GLY A 65 -17.94 21.31 7.44
N ALA A 66 -17.69 20.69 6.27
CA ALA A 66 -18.30 21.12 5.02
C ALA A 66 -19.83 20.86 5.03
N THR A 67 -20.56 21.53 4.14
CA THR A 67 -22.00 21.32 3.95
C THR A 67 -22.31 20.97 2.50
N TRP A 68 -23.22 20.02 2.29
CA TRP A 68 -23.71 19.70 0.96
C TRP A 68 -24.56 20.86 0.42
N ILE A 69 -24.31 21.25 -0.83
CA ILE A 69 -25.10 22.23 -1.56
C ILE A 69 -25.42 21.70 -2.96
N SER A 70 -26.54 22.13 -3.52
CA SER A 70 -26.85 21.90 -4.94
C SER A 70 -25.95 22.77 -5.82
N HIS A 71 -25.44 22.19 -6.89
CA HIS A 71 -24.61 22.83 -7.91
C HIS A 71 -25.23 22.55 -9.29
N LYS A 72 -24.91 23.36 -10.32
CA LYS A 72 -25.56 23.25 -11.64
C LYS A 72 -25.46 21.84 -12.25
N ASP A 73 -24.34 21.15 -11.97
CA ASP A 73 -24.02 19.82 -12.50
C ASP A 73 -24.11 18.71 -11.42
N GLY A 74 -24.83 18.95 -10.32
CA GLY A 74 -25.06 17.95 -9.28
C GLY A 74 -24.89 18.49 -7.86
N TYR A 75 -23.96 17.91 -7.10
CA TYR A 75 -23.76 18.24 -5.68
C TYR A 75 -22.32 18.68 -5.43
N ALA A 76 -22.18 19.73 -4.63
CA ALA A 76 -20.89 20.21 -4.14
C ALA A 76 -20.86 20.17 -2.60
N VAL A 77 -19.65 20.16 -2.05
CA VAL A 77 -19.41 20.40 -0.63
C VAL A 77 -18.80 21.79 -0.46
N ARG A 78 -19.41 22.61 0.38
CA ARG A 78 -19.00 23.99 0.66
C ARG A 78 -18.40 24.09 2.06
N PHE A 79 -17.22 24.67 2.16
CA PHE A 79 -16.52 24.88 3.43
C PHE A 79 -16.79 26.28 4.01
N GLU A 80 -16.84 27.29 3.15
CA GLU A 80 -17.00 28.73 3.45
C GLU A 80 -17.75 29.42 2.31
N ALA A 81 -18.08 30.71 2.44
CA ALA A 81 -18.89 31.45 1.46
C ALA A 81 -18.36 31.32 0.01
N ASN A 82 -17.04 31.32 -0.16
CA ASN A 82 -16.38 31.32 -1.46
C ASN A 82 -15.52 30.07 -1.74
N SER A 83 -15.62 29.01 -0.91
CA SER A 83 -14.82 27.80 -1.07
C SER A 83 -15.68 26.55 -1.08
N GLY A 84 -15.57 25.79 -2.17
CA GLY A 84 -16.25 24.52 -2.33
C GLY A 84 -15.50 23.57 -3.26
N VAL A 85 -15.90 22.32 -3.22
CA VAL A 85 -15.40 21.23 -4.05
C VAL A 85 -16.59 20.52 -4.65
N VAL A 86 -16.54 20.21 -5.95
CA VAL A 86 -17.47 19.30 -6.60
C VAL A 86 -16.83 17.91 -6.60
N PRO A 87 -17.22 16.98 -5.70
CA PRO A 87 -16.51 15.71 -5.57
C PRO A 87 -16.53 14.88 -6.86
N LEU A 88 -17.63 14.91 -7.60
CA LEU A 88 -17.77 14.16 -8.86
C LEU A 88 -16.74 14.60 -9.91
N GLU A 89 -16.56 15.91 -10.11
CA GLU A 89 -15.56 16.43 -11.04
C GLU A 89 -14.14 16.06 -10.64
N ARG A 90 -13.86 15.98 -9.33
CA ARG A 90 -12.54 15.59 -8.81
C ARG A 90 -12.25 14.13 -9.08
N VAL A 91 -13.21 13.25 -8.79
CA VAL A 91 -13.10 11.81 -9.06
C VAL A 91 -12.98 11.55 -10.56
N ALA A 92 -13.81 12.19 -11.39
CA ALA A 92 -13.75 12.05 -12.84
C ALA A 92 -12.40 12.52 -13.40
N ARG A 93 -11.88 13.67 -12.94
CA ARG A 93 -10.57 14.17 -13.38
C ARG A 93 -9.42 13.23 -13.00
N GLN A 94 -9.44 12.64 -11.80
CA GLN A 94 -8.45 11.63 -11.44
C GLN A 94 -8.62 10.35 -12.25
N TRP A 95 -9.84 9.96 -12.59
CA TRP A 95 -10.05 8.86 -13.51
C TRP A 95 -9.37 9.14 -14.85
N ASP A 96 -9.63 10.29 -15.48
CA ASP A 96 -9.11 10.58 -16.82
C ASP A 96 -7.58 10.73 -16.87
N LYS A 97 -6.98 11.33 -15.82
CA LYS A 97 -5.55 11.70 -15.81
C LYS A 97 -4.67 10.80 -14.95
N GLY A 98 -5.29 9.94 -14.15
CA GLY A 98 -4.64 9.21 -13.06
C GLY A 98 -4.01 10.08 -11.99
N GLY A 99 -3.14 9.44 -11.21
CA GLY A 99 -2.43 10.11 -10.11
C GLY A 99 -1.38 11.14 -10.51
N ALA A 100 -1.15 11.36 -11.80
CA ALA A 100 -0.14 12.31 -12.29
C ALA A 100 -0.59 13.78 -12.15
N GLY A 101 0.36 14.67 -11.87
CA GLY A 101 0.13 16.13 -11.92
C GLY A 101 -0.63 16.73 -10.73
N GLY A 102 -0.58 16.10 -9.56
CA GLY A 102 -1.12 16.67 -8.31
C GLY A 102 -2.65 16.76 -8.25
N ASN A 103 -3.36 16.12 -9.18
CA ASN A 103 -4.83 16.06 -9.19
C ASN A 103 -5.39 14.87 -8.40
N THR A 104 -4.65 14.38 -7.42
CA THR A 104 -5.03 13.25 -6.57
C THR A 104 -6.04 13.70 -5.51
N LEU A 105 -6.96 12.82 -5.11
CA LEU A 105 -7.88 13.08 -4.01
C LEU A 105 -7.13 13.36 -2.71
N SER A 106 -6.00 12.71 -2.48
CA SER A 106 -5.09 12.92 -1.35
C SER A 106 -4.49 14.34 -1.38
N ALA A 107 -4.01 14.82 -2.53
CA ALA A 107 -3.50 16.19 -2.65
C ALA A 107 -4.58 17.24 -2.37
N LEU A 108 -5.81 17.01 -2.85
CA LEU A 108 -6.97 17.84 -2.52
C LEU A 108 -7.24 17.82 -1.02
N PHE A 109 -7.28 16.64 -0.40
CA PHE A 109 -7.56 16.48 1.02
C PHE A 109 -6.51 17.19 1.89
N GLU A 110 -5.22 17.05 1.57
CA GLU A 110 -4.13 17.75 2.26
C GLU A 110 -4.21 19.27 2.07
N THR A 111 -4.56 19.74 0.87
CA THR A 111 -4.72 21.18 0.61
C THR A 111 -5.83 21.78 1.49
N ILE A 112 -6.96 21.07 1.63
CA ILE A 112 -8.08 21.51 2.48
C ILE A 112 -7.66 21.48 3.95
N ARG A 113 -6.96 20.41 4.38
CA ARG A 113 -6.43 20.28 5.74
C ARG A 113 -5.49 21.43 6.10
N GLN A 114 -4.54 21.76 5.23
CA GLN A 114 -3.59 22.85 5.44
C GLN A 114 -4.28 24.21 5.54
N ARG A 115 -5.26 24.48 4.66
CA ARG A 115 -6.05 25.73 4.72
C ARG A 115 -6.84 25.86 6.02
N LYS A 116 -7.48 24.78 6.48
CA LYS A 116 -8.20 24.79 7.76
C LYS A 116 -7.28 24.91 8.96
N ALA A 117 -6.09 24.32 8.92
CA ALA A 117 -5.08 24.50 9.96
C ALA A 117 -4.59 25.95 10.05
N GLY A 118 -4.34 26.59 8.90
CA GLY A 118 -3.93 28.00 8.83
C GLY A 118 -5.01 28.96 9.34
N ALA A 119 -6.26 28.80 8.89
CA ALA A 119 -7.37 29.64 9.34
C ALA A 119 -7.59 29.56 10.87
N ASN A 120 -7.38 28.39 11.47
CA ASN A 120 -7.46 28.22 12.92
C ASN A 120 -6.28 28.86 13.66
N ALA A 121 -5.10 28.93 13.05
CA ALA A 121 -3.94 29.62 13.63
C ALA A 121 -4.15 31.14 13.65
N ASP A 122 -4.67 31.70 12.55
CA ASP A 122 -4.98 33.13 12.45
C ASP A 122 -6.09 33.54 13.43
N ALA A 123 -7.12 32.72 13.59
CA ALA A 123 -8.20 32.95 14.56
C ALA A 123 -7.72 32.95 16.02
N ARG A 124 -6.71 32.13 16.37
CA ARG A 124 -6.14 32.11 17.73
C ARG A 124 -5.24 33.33 18.03
N THR A 125 -4.68 33.96 17.01
CA THR A 125 -3.77 35.10 17.17
C THR A 125 -4.51 36.43 17.37
N GLN A 126 -5.84 36.47 17.19
CA GLN A 126 -6.69 37.64 17.48
C GLN A 126 -7.35 37.60 18.88
N THR A 127 -6.65 37.05 19.88
CA THR A 127 -7.02 37.28 21.30
C THR A 127 -6.20 38.46 21.83
N PRO A 128 -6.80 39.56 22.30
CA PRO A 128 -6.05 40.69 22.84
C PRO A 128 -5.66 40.42 24.28
N ALA A 129 -4.39 40.11 24.54
CA ALA A 129 -3.83 40.33 25.88
C ALA A 129 -2.32 40.50 25.83
N SER A 130 -1.93 41.74 26.14
CA SER A 130 -0.81 42.13 26.99
C SER A 130 0.04 41.00 27.61
N GLN A 131 1.36 41.24 27.55
CA GLN A 131 2.43 40.86 28.48
C GLN A 131 3.46 39.81 28.03
N ALA A 132 4.68 40.36 28.03
CA ALA A 132 5.93 39.83 28.59
C ALA A 132 6.61 38.66 27.86
N VAL A 133 7.65 39.08 27.15
CA VAL A 133 8.76 38.31 26.60
C VAL A 133 9.62 37.82 27.77
N ASP A 134 9.86 36.51 27.86
CA ASP A 134 11.04 35.98 28.55
C ASP A 134 11.71 34.91 27.69
N ALA A 135 13.04 35.02 27.63
CA ALA A 135 13.94 34.37 26.69
C ALA A 135 14.11 32.87 26.97
N GLN A 136 14.17 32.06 25.91
CA GLN A 136 14.48 30.64 25.99
C GLN A 136 15.77 30.30 25.23
N ALA A 137 16.66 29.63 25.97
CA ALA A 137 18.01 29.21 25.61
C ALA A 137 18.04 28.00 24.63
N PRO A 138 19.21 27.67 24.04
CA PRO A 138 19.31 26.80 22.86
C PRO A 138 19.04 25.31 23.18
N GLN A 139 18.20 24.69 22.35
CA GLN A 139 17.90 23.26 22.39
C GLN A 139 19.11 22.42 21.91
N ALA A 140 19.53 21.49 22.76
CA ALA A 140 20.53 20.48 22.46
C ALA A 140 20.00 19.44 21.45
N ALA A 141 20.91 18.97 20.59
CA ALA A 141 20.66 18.03 19.51
C ALA A 141 19.97 16.73 19.98
N SER A 142 18.88 16.36 19.30
CA SER A 142 18.18 15.10 19.52
C SER A 142 19.07 13.90 19.15
N PRO A 143 19.21 12.89 20.03
CA PRO A 143 19.91 11.65 19.69
C PRO A 143 19.12 10.88 18.63
N ALA A 144 19.83 10.36 17.62
CA ALA A 144 19.25 9.60 16.53
C ALA A 144 18.38 8.43 17.05
N PRO A 145 17.24 8.13 16.39
CA PRO A 145 16.33 7.08 16.82
C PRO A 145 17.06 5.75 16.87
N SER A 146 17.14 5.19 18.07
CA SER A 146 17.74 3.87 18.30
C SER A 146 16.84 2.83 17.66
N SER A 147 17.21 2.36 16.46
CA SER A 147 16.55 1.23 15.82
C SER A 147 16.49 0.07 16.82
N ARG A 148 15.27 -0.35 17.19
CA ARG A 148 15.01 -1.47 18.12
C ARG A 148 15.52 -2.81 17.57
N PHE A 149 16.03 -2.83 16.33
CA PHE A 149 16.55 -4.01 15.66
C PHE A 149 18.07 -3.91 15.51
N ARG A 150 18.80 -3.80 16.63
CA ARG A 150 20.24 -4.03 16.60
C ARG A 150 20.48 -5.52 16.61
N ILE A 151 20.69 -6.09 15.43
CA ILE A 151 21.25 -7.44 15.30
C ILE A 151 22.76 -7.30 15.45
N ALA A 152 23.37 -8.13 16.28
CA ALA A 152 24.82 -8.17 16.37
C ALA A 152 25.37 -8.57 15.01
N ALA A 153 26.23 -7.71 14.44
CA ALA A 153 26.87 -8.00 13.16
C ALA A 153 27.60 -9.33 13.26
N GLN A 154 27.29 -10.23 12.34
CA GLN A 154 27.90 -11.54 12.24
C GLN A 154 29.07 -11.49 11.24
N VAL A 155 29.99 -12.44 11.43
CA VAL A 155 31.16 -12.59 10.58
C VAL A 155 30.70 -12.99 9.17
N PRO A 156 31.19 -12.35 8.10
CA PRO A 156 30.91 -12.77 6.73
C PRO A 156 31.22 -14.25 6.51
N ASP A 157 30.26 -14.97 5.95
CA ASP A 157 30.43 -16.31 5.42
C ASP A 157 30.83 -16.23 3.95
N THR A 158 32.13 -16.44 3.68
CA THR A 158 32.70 -16.38 2.33
C THR A 158 32.17 -17.49 1.43
N GLN A 159 31.77 -18.63 1.99
CA GLN A 159 31.20 -19.74 1.22
C GLN A 159 29.82 -19.35 0.68
N MET A 160 28.99 -18.71 1.51
CA MET A 160 27.66 -18.24 1.08
C MET A 160 27.76 -17.17 -0.02
N ALA A 161 28.71 -16.24 0.09
CA ALA A 161 28.98 -15.24 -0.94
C ALA A 161 29.40 -15.88 -2.28
N GLN A 162 30.28 -16.88 -2.23
CA GLN A 162 30.70 -17.62 -3.43
C GLN A 162 29.55 -18.40 -4.07
N LEU A 163 28.67 -18.99 -3.26
CA LEU A 163 27.52 -19.75 -3.75
C LEU A 163 26.51 -18.87 -4.51
N ILE A 164 26.18 -17.70 -3.98
CA ILE A 164 25.26 -16.78 -4.68
C ILE A 164 25.89 -16.22 -5.94
N GLU A 165 27.17 -15.87 -5.91
CA GLU A 165 27.88 -15.36 -7.08
C GLU A 165 27.98 -16.41 -8.20
N LYS A 166 28.32 -17.66 -7.85
CA LYS A 166 28.28 -18.79 -8.79
C LYS A 166 26.89 -18.98 -9.40
N THR A 167 25.84 -18.79 -8.61
CA THR A 167 24.45 -18.92 -9.06
C THR A 167 24.06 -17.78 -10.01
N ARG A 168 24.41 -16.53 -9.67
CA ARG A 168 24.22 -15.34 -10.53
C ARG A 168 24.94 -15.51 -11.86
N SER A 169 26.22 -15.90 -11.83
CA SER A 169 27.02 -16.17 -13.03
C SER A 169 26.41 -17.25 -13.91
N LYS A 170 25.89 -18.34 -13.32
CA LYS A 170 25.22 -19.40 -14.07
C LYS A 170 23.93 -18.90 -14.73
N ILE A 171 23.09 -18.14 -14.02
CA ILE A 171 21.85 -17.59 -14.55
C ILE A 171 22.13 -16.53 -15.63
N ALA A 172 23.15 -15.69 -15.44
CA ALA A 172 23.60 -14.74 -16.46
C ALA A 172 24.06 -15.45 -17.75
N GLY A 173 24.84 -16.53 -17.62
CA GLY A 173 25.25 -17.36 -18.76
C GLY A 173 24.05 -18.01 -19.47
N LEU A 174 23.05 -18.47 -18.70
CA LEU A 174 21.79 -18.98 -19.27
C LEU A 174 21.06 -17.90 -20.05
N ARG A 175 20.96 -16.66 -19.54
CA ARG A 175 20.32 -15.54 -20.26
C ARG A 175 20.98 -15.22 -21.60
N GLN A 176 22.30 -15.30 -21.66
CA GLN A 176 23.06 -14.99 -22.87
C GLN A 176 22.96 -16.08 -23.95
N THR A 177 22.86 -17.35 -23.54
CA THR A 177 22.96 -18.51 -24.45
C THR A 177 21.62 -19.19 -24.72
N ALA A 178 20.62 -18.95 -23.87
CA ALA A 178 19.31 -19.54 -24.04
C ALA A 178 18.62 -18.97 -25.29
N ALA A 179 18.31 -19.85 -26.23
CA ALA A 179 17.18 -19.60 -27.12
C ALA A 179 15.93 -19.34 -26.26
N THR A 180 15.03 -18.47 -26.72
CA THR A 180 13.81 -18.04 -25.99
C THR A 180 13.01 -19.21 -25.38
N GLY A 181 13.12 -20.42 -25.94
CA GLY A 181 12.49 -21.64 -25.42
C GLY A 181 13.06 -22.20 -24.11
N THR A 182 14.34 -21.98 -23.77
CA THR A 182 14.94 -22.52 -22.53
C THR A 182 14.46 -21.75 -21.31
N LEU A 183 14.38 -20.41 -21.38
CA LEU A 183 13.85 -19.58 -20.30
C LEU A 183 12.37 -19.90 -20.03
N LYS A 184 11.58 -20.20 -21.08
CA LYS A 184 10.18 -20.62 -20.93
C LYS A 184 10.01 -21.87 -20.07
N ARG A 185 10.98 -22.79 -20.06
CA ARG A 185 10.93 -24.01 -19.22
C ARG A 185 11.25 -23.75 -17.76
N MET A 186 11.81 -22.58 -17.43
CA MET A 186 12.08 -22.17 -16.05
C MET A 186 10.89 -21.45 -15.41
N ARG A 187 9.82 -21.21 -16.17
CA ARG A 187 8.61 -20.59 -15.63
C ARG A 187 7.99 -21.52 -14.59
N ALA A 188 7.61 -20.95 -13.45
CA ALA A 188 6.71 -21.61 -12.53
C ALA A 188 5.30 -21.62 -13.16
N GLU A 189 4.61 -22.75 -13.04
CA GLU A 189 3.19 -22.79 -13.40
C GLU A 189 2.41 -21.80 -12.53
N ASN A 190 1.40 -21.17 -13.10
CA ASN A 190 0.56 -20.28 -12.32
C ASN A 190 -0.30 -21.12 -11.37
N PRO A 191 -0.27 -20.88 -10.06
CA PRO A 191 -1.08 -21.65 -9.13
C PRO A 191 -2.56 -21.56 -9.48
N THR A 192 -3.30 -22.67 -9.38
CA THR A 192 -4.71 -22.73 -9.80
C THR A 192 -5.63 -21.83 -8.95
N TRP A 193 -5.20 -21.47 -7.74
CA TRP A 193 -5.92 -20.57 -6.84
C TRP A 193 -5.65 -19.08 -7.09
N VAL A 194 -4.59 -18.73 -7.82
CA VAL A 194 -4.28 -17.33 -8.16
C VAL A 194 -5.22 -16.88 -9.28
N THR A 195 -6.16 -16.00 -8.94
CA THR A 195 -7.10 -15.43 -9.93
C THR A 195 -6.47 -14.23 -10.64
N TYR A 196 -7.05 -13.81 -11.78
CA TYR A 196 -6.54 -12.63 -12.52
C TYR A 196 -6.57 -11.32 -11.70
N ARG A 197 -7.37 -11.28 -10.62
CA ARG A 197 -7.51 -10.12 -9.72
C ARG A 197 -6.54 -10.16 -8.54
N ASP A 198 -5.89 -11.30 -8.31
CA ASP A 198 -4.98 -11.48 -7.19
C ASP A 198 -3.68 -10.69 -7.45
N PRO A 199 -3.19 -9.87 -6.50
CA PRO A 199 -1.91 -9.18 -6.64
C PRO A 199 -0.73 -10.10 -6.97
N LEU A 200 -0.78 -11.37 -6.55
CA LEU A 200 0.25 -12.37 -6.85
C LEU A 200 0.28 -12.79 -8.33
N HIS A 201 -0.82 -12.58 -9.06
CA HIS A 201 -0.87 -12.80 -10.50
C HIS A 201 0.17 -11.94 -11.25
N GLU A 202 0.54 -10.79 -10.68
CA GLU A 202 1.54 -9.92 -11.28
C GLU A 202 2.92 -10.58 -11.33
N VAL A 203 3.29 -11.36 -10.31
CA VAL A 203 4.55 -12.12 -10.30
C VAL A 203 4.55 -13.16 -11.42
N SER A 204 3.42 -13.86 -11.62
CA SER A 204 3.24 -14.80 -12.73
C SER A 204 3.30 -14.12 -14.09
N ARG A 205 2.70 -12.93 -14.22
CA ARG A 205 2.72 -12.14 -15.46
C ARG A 205 4.11 -11.63 -15.81
N GLN A 206 4.90 -11.24 -14.81
CA GLN A 206 6.24 -10.69 -14.98
C GLN A 206 7.36 -11.75 -14.97
N GLN A 207 7.06 -13.06 -14.93
CA GLN A 207 8.10 -14.09 -14.89
C GLN A 207 9.12 -13.98 -16.02
N ASP A 208 8.69 -13.61 -17.23
CA ASP A 208 9.61 -13.41 -18.36
C ASP A 208 10.59 -12.25 -18.11
N LEU A 209 10.08 -11.15 -17.57
CA LEU A 209 10.88 -9.99 -17.21
C LEU A 209 11.85 -10.34 -16.08
N LEU A 210 11.40 -11.06 -15.05
CA LEU A 210 12.24 -11.52 -13.94
C LEU A 210 13.32 -12.52 -14.41
N LEU A 211 12.98 -13.40 -15.34
CA LEU A 211 13.95 -14.34 -15.93
C LEU A 211 14.97 -13.63 -16.82
N ALA A 212 14.58 -12.55 -17.50
CA ALA A 212 15.47 -11.77 -18.37
C ALA A 212 16.36 -10.79 -17.57
N GLU A 213 15.76 -10.04 -16.65
CA GLU A 213 16.36 -8.85 -16.02
C GLU A 213 16.49 -8.96 -14.49
N GLY A 214 15.80 -9.91 -13.86
CA GLY A 214 15.77 -10.03 -12.40
C GLY A 214 17.12 -10.36 -11.78
N GLU A 215 17.23 -10.17 -10.47
CA GLU A 215 18.43 -10.47 -9.70
C GLU A 215 18.23 -11.69 -8.81
N VAL A 216 19.28 -12.50 -8.65
CA VAL A 216 19.29 -13.61 -7.69
C VAL A 216 19.76 -13.06 -6.35
N VAL A 217 18.92 -13.21 -5.33
CA VAL A 217 19.17 -12.73 -3.97
C VAL A 217 18.94 -13.86 -2.96
N TRP A 218 19.55 -13.75 -1.78
CA TRP A 218 19.15 -14.59 -0.66
C TRP A 218 17.78 -14.15 -0.11
N ALA A 219 16.99 -15.14 0.30
CA ALA A 219 15.74 -14.94 1.01
C ALA A 219 15.69 -15.81 2.25
N ALA A 220 15.13 -15.29 3.34
CA ALA A 220 14.85 -16.01 4.57
C ALA A 220 13.36 -16.34 4.64
N LEU A 221 13.05 -17.62 4.85
CA LEU A 221 11.68 -18.06 5.10
C LEU A 221 11.25 -17.64 6.51
N VAL A 222 10.31 -16.70 6.56
CA VAL A 222 9.78 -16.12 7.80
C VAL A 222 8.69 -17.03 8.34
N MET A 223 7.69 -17.35 7.52
CA MET A 223 6.56 -18.21 7.89
C MET A 223 6.25 -19.16 6.74
N ALA A 224 5.87 -20.39 7.07
CA ALA A 224 5.34 -21.33 6.11
C ALA A 224 4.37 -22.28 6.82
N ASN A 225 3.36 -22.72 6.10
CA ASN A 225 2.58 -23.88 6.54
C ASN A 225 3.48 -25.12 6.57
N GLN A 226 3.36 -25.96 7.60
CA GLN A 226 4.13 -27.21 7.69
C GLN A 226 3.90 -28.14 6.49
N LEU A 227 2.73 -28.03 5.85
CA LEU A 227 2.39 -28.77 4.63
C LEU A 227 3.30 -28.40 3.45
N LEU A 228 3.93 -27.21 3.43
CA LEU A 228 4.90 -26.82 2.40
C LEU A 228 6.14 -27.75 2.37
N PHE A 229 6.41 -28.46 3.47
CA PHE A 229 7.55 -29.37 3.60
C PHE A 229 7.16 -30.85 3.43
N GLN A 230 5.92 -31.12 3.02
CA GLN A 230 5.41 -32.46 2.79
C GLN A 230 5.01 -32.59 1.32
N ALA A 231 5.09 -33.81 0.78
CA ALA A 231 4.57 -34.06 -0.55
C ALA A 231 3.05 -33.83 -0.56
N GLY A 232 2.56 -32.98 -1.46
CA GLY A 232 1.15 -32.62 -1.57
C GLY A 232 0.81 -32.08 -2.95
N HIS A 233 -0.48 -32.01 -3.26
CA HIS A 233 -1.00 -31.48 -4.53
C HIS A 233 -1.40 -30.00 -4.43
N GLU A 234 -1.29 -29.42 -3.25
CA GLU A 234 -1.73 -28.05 -2.96
C GLU A 234 -0.52 -27.16 -2.68
N ASP A 235 -0.51 -25.98 -3.29
CA ASP A 235 0.43 -24.93 -2.92
C ASP A 235 0.02 -24.35 -1.56
N CYS A 236 1.02 -24.15 -0.70
CA CYS A 236 0.81 -23.57 0.62
C CYS A 236 1.39 -22.16 0.69
N PRO A 237 0.74 -21.22 1.39
CA PRO A 237 1.27 -19.87 1.54
C PRO A 237 2.55 -19.90 2.37
N GLY A 238 3.50 -19.04 1.98
CA GLY A 238 4.73 -18.78 2.69
C GLY A 238 5.05 -17.28 2.66
N LEU A 239 5.72 -16.81 3.72
CA LEU A 239 6.23 -15.46 3.82
C LEU A 239 7.75 -15.50 3.76
N LEU A 240 8.32 -14.81 2.77
CA LEU A 240 9.75 -14.66 2.58
C LEU A 240 10.16 -13.22 2.90
N ALA A 241 11.33 -13.05 3.52
CA ALA A 241 12.04 -11.77 3.61
C ALA A 241 13.28 -11.86 2.74
N TYR A 242 13.48 -10.89 1.85
CA TYR A 242 14.66 -10.82 0.98
C TYR A 242 15.27 -9.43 1.01
N SER A 243 16.52 -9.31 0.56
CA SER A 243 17.21 -8.03 0.41
C SER A 243 18.05 -8.04 -0.85
N THR A 244 18.09 -6.91 -1.56
CA THR A 244 18.98 -6.68 -2.72
C THR A 244 20.31 -6.05 -2.31
N ASP A 245 20.53 -5.80 -1.02
CA ASP A 245 21.79 -5.24 -0.53
C ASP A 245 22.89 -6.33 -0.55
N PRO A 246 24.00 -6.13 -1.29
CA PRO A 246 25.12 -7.07 -1.34
C PRO A 246 25.71 -7.41 0.02
N TYR A 247 25.47 -6.59 1.05
CA TYR A 247 25.81 -6.89 2.44
C TYR A 247 25.35 -8.30 2.88
N PHE A 248 24.15 -8.71 2.44
CA PHE A 248 23.56 -9.99 2.82
C PHE A 248 24.07 -11.18 2.00
N ASP A 249 24.82 -10.97 0.92
CA ASP A 249 25.38 -12.05 0.10
C ASP A 249 26.30 -12.97 0.93
N ALA A 250 27.08 -12.37 1.82
CA ALA A 250 27.94 -13.06 2.77
C ALA A 250 27.29 -13.27 4.16
N ARG A 251 26.07 -12.76 4.39
CA ARG A 251 25.42 -12.78 5.72
C ARG A 251 23.92 -13.14 5.67
N PRO A 252 23.53 -14.25 5.00
CA PRO A 252 22.12 -14.61 4.88
C PRO A 252 21.46 -14.95 6.23
N HIS A 253 22.23 -15.36 7.23
CA HIS A 253 21.74 -15.60 8.58
C HIS A 253 21.26 -14.31 9.29
N GLU A 254 21.80 -13.14 8.92
CA GLU A 254 21.34 -11.86 9.48
C GLU A 254 19.96 -11.52 8.93
N LEU A 255 19.69 -11.82 7.66
CA LEU A 255 18.36 -11.69 7.07
C LEU A 255 17.34 -12.55 7.83
N GLN A 256 17.72 -13.77 8.23
CA GLN A 256 16.90 -14.63 9.08
C GLN A 256 16.71 -14.04 10.48
N ALA A 257 17.74 -13.41 11.05
CA ALA A 257 17.65 -12.73 12.34
C ALA A 257 16.72 -11.49 12.27
N ILE A 258 16.70 -10.77 11.15
CA ILE A 258 15.76 -9.65 10.87
C ILE A 258 14.33 -10.19 10.75
N ALA A 259 14.15 -11.35 10.12
CA ALA A 259 12.85 -11.98 9.96
C ALA A 259 12.24 -12.49 11.28
N ARG A 260 13.07 -12.96 12.22
CA ARG A 260 12.62 -13.63 13.45
C ARG A 260 11.69 -12.77 14.34
N PRO A 261 11.90 -11.45 14.53
CA PRO A 261 10.95 -10.60 15.24
C PRO A 261 9.54 -10.59 14.64
N TYR A 262 9.40 -10.66 13.31
CA TYR A 262 8.09 -10.63 12.65
C TYR A 262 7.22 -11.83 13.03
N LEU A 263 7.84 -13.01 13.20
CA LEU A 263 7.17 -14.21 13.69
C LEU A 263 6.51 -14.01 15.06
N ARG A 264 7.22 -13.36 15.99
CA ARG A 264 6.74 -13.20 17.38
C ARG A 264 5.49 -12.31 17.44
N THR A 265 5.43 -11.29 16.61
CA THR A 265 4.30 -10.35 16.58
C THR A 265 3.06 -10.97 15.94
N GLN A 266 3.23 -11.87 14.95
CA GLN A 266 2.10 -12.52 14.27
C GLN A 266 1.61 -13.80 14.95
N SER A 267 2.37 -14.34 15.91
CA SER A 267 1.99 -15.55 16.66
C SER A 267 0.96 -15.28 17.77
N THR A 268 0.41 -14.07 17.89
CA THR A 268 -0.83 -13.88 18.64
C THR A 268 -1.94 -14.56 17.87
N VAL A 269 -2.25 -15.80 18.26
CA VAL A 269 -3.36 -16.60 17.76
C VAL A 269 -4.59 -15.69 17.63
N PRO A 270 -5.12 -15.44 16.42
CA PRO A 270 -6.46 -14.92 16.31
C PRO A 270 -7.34 -15.94 17.04
N GLU A 271 -8.05 -15.53 18.08
CA GLU A 271 -8.98 -16.37 18.86
C GLU A 271 -10.18 -16.90 18.04
N ASP A 272 -10.08 -16.86 16.72
CA ASP A 272 -11.12 -17.27 15.82
C ASP A 272 -11.02 -18.78 15.55
N ARG A 273 -11.76 -19.54 16.37
CA ARG A 273 -11.96 -21.01 16.28
C ARG A 273 -12.60 -21.49 14.97
N ASN A 274 -12.80 -20.62 13.97
CA ASN A 274 -13.43 -20.94 12.68
C ASN A 274 -12.45 -21.28 11.55
N CYS A 275 -11.30 -21.89 11.87
CA CYS A 275 -10.23 -22.27 10.94
C CYS A 275 -10.59 -23.44 9.97
N GLY A 276 -11.84 -23.52 9.52
CA GLY A 276 -12.31 -24.42 8.47
C GLY A 276 -12.63 -23.71 7.13
N ARG A 277 -12.41 -22.40 7.03
CA ARG A 277 -12.63 -21.64 5.78
C ARG A 277 -11.54 -20.59 5.60
N TRP A 278 -10.39 -21.01 5.11
CA TRP A 278 -9.42 -20.09 4.54
C TRP A 278 -10.05 -19.49 3.27
N ARG A 279 -10.46 -18.23 3.32
CA ARG A 279 -10.68 -17.42 2.12
C ARG A 279 -9.32 -16.88 1.71
N ALA A 280 -8.88 -17.23 0.51
CA ALA A 280 -7.76 -16.57 -0.15
C ALA A 280 -8.08 -15.07 -0.30
N TRP A 281 -7.03 -14.26 -0.11
CA TRP A 281 -7.06 -12.79 -0.08
C TRP A 281 -7.47 -12.17 -1.42
#